data_AF-A0A963Q5C8-F1
#
_entry.id   AF-A0A963Q5C8-F1
#
_cell.length_a   1.000
_cell.length_b   1.000
_cell.length_c   1.000
_cell.angle_alpha   90.00
_cell.angle_beta   90.00
_cell.angle_gamma   90.00
#
_symmetry.space_group_name_H-M   'P 1'
#
loop_
_entity.id
_entity.type
_entity.pdbx_description
1 polymer ?
#
loop_
_entity_poly.entity_id
_entity_poly.type
_entity_poly.pdbx_seq_one_letter_code
_entity_poly.pdbx_strand_id
1 'polypeptide(L)'
;MERRSQSVTLQQATEASPTLARLAQLARESVARLTAVQPLIPATLRGAVKAGPLDATQWCLLLDNNAAAAKMRQLLPALEAHLRTKGWESRAIRLKVQDSRAR
;
A
#
# COMPACT_ATOMS: atom_id res chain seq x y z
N MET A 1 -13.79 22.90 7.76
CA MET A 1 -14.18 21.55 7.32
C MET A 1 -12.91 20.84 6.84
N GLU A 2 -12.11 20.34 7.77
CA GLU A 2 -10.76 19.86 7.52
C GLU A 2 -10.75 18.35 7.71
N ARG A 3 -10.52 17.62 6.62
CA ARG A 3 -10.39 16.16 6.63
C ARG A 3 -9.08 15.80 7.34
N ARG A 4 -9.11 15.76 8.67
CA ARG A 4 -8.08 15.16 9.52
C ARG A 4 -7.99 13.69 9.14
N SER A 5 -7.03 13.35 8.29
CA SER A 5 -6.60 11.99 8.06
C SER A 5 -6.03 11.45 9.37
N GLN A 6 -6.91 10.87 10.18
CA GLN A 6 -6.56 10.13 11.37
C GLN A 6 -5.81 8.88 10.90
N SER A 7 -4.50 8.90 11.00
CA SER A 7 -3.66 7.72 11.01
C SER A 7 -3.97 6.93 12.29
N VAL A 8 -5.15 6.30 12.32
CA VAL A 8 -5.50 5.28 13.30
C VAL A 8 -4.67 4.06 12.94
N THR A 9 -3.66 3.81 13.77
CA THR A 9 -2.90 2.56 13.75
C THR A 9 -3.90 1.42 13.96
N LEU A 10 -3.99 0.52 12.97
CA LEU A 10 -4.92 -0.62 12.87
C LEU A 10 -5.08 -1.45 14.15
N GLN A 11 -4.13 -1.40 15.09
CA GLN A 11 -4.20 -2.17 16.33
C GLN A 11 -5.29 -1.70 17.29
N GLN A 12 -5.53 -0.39 17.43
CA GLN A 12 -6.48 0.12 18.42
C GLN A 12 -7.95 -0.01 18.01
N ALA A 13 -8.23 -0.32 16.76
CA ALA A 13 -9.61 -0.40 16.30
C ALA A 13 -10.21 -1.80 16.50
N THR A 14 -9.43 -2.85 16.80
CA THR A 14 -9.82 -4.27 16.61
C THR A 14 -10.87 -4.82 17.58
N GLU A 15 -11.18 -4.15 18.68
CA GLU A 15 -11.95 -4.76 19.78
C GLU A 15 -13.48 -4.74 19.62
N ALA A 16 -14.06 -4.08 18.61
CA ALA A 16 -15.49 -3.75 18.66
C ALA A 16 -16.40 -4.18 17.49
N SER A 17 -15.92 -4.78 16.39
CA SER A 17 -16.80 -4.99 15.21
C SER A 17 -16.37 -6.07 14.21
N PRO A 18 -17.30 -6.86 13.62
CA PRO A 18 -17.02 -7.77 12.50
C PRO A 18 -16.43 -7.08 11.26
N THR A 19 -16.62 -5.76 11.13
CA THR A 19 -15.95 -4.90 10.15
C THR A 19 -14.42 -4.93 10.31
N LEU A 20 -13.89 -5.11 11.52
CA LEU A 20 -12.46 -5.13 11.79
C LEU A 20 -11.80 -6.44 11.42
N ALA A 21 -12.50 -7.57 11.59
CA ALA A 21 -12.01 -8.85 11.08
C ALA A 21 -11.77 -8.77 9.56
N ARG A 22 -12.68 -8.11 8.84
CA ARG A 22 -12.53 -7.83 7.40
C ARG A 22 -11.39 -6.85 7.10
N LEU A 23 -11.24 -5.78 7.88
CA LEU A 23 -10.12 -4.84 7.74
C LEU A 23 -8.76 -5.52 8.00
N ALA A 24 -8.66 -6.38 9.02
CA ALA A 24 -7.46 -7.15 9.31
C ALA A 24 -7.13 -8.15 8.19
N GLN A 25 -8.14 -8.77 7.57
CA GLN A 25 -7.94 -9.60 6.39
C GLN A 25 -7.43 -8.78 5.20
N LEU A 26 -8.00 -7.60 4.93
CA LEU A 26 -7.55 -6.69 3.89
C LEU A 26 -6.12 -6.17 4.15
N ALA A 27 -5.76 -5.90 5.40
CA ALA A 27 -4.41 -5.51 5.78
C ALA A 27 -3.40 -6.63 5.53
N ARG A 28 -3.70 -7.87 5.94
CA ARG A 28 -2.88 -9.05 5.64
C ARG A 28 -2.74 -9.27 4.14
N GLU A 29 -3.83 -9.13 3.40
CA GLU A 29 -3.82 -9.25 1.95
C GLU A 29 -2.89 -8.19 1.33
N SER A 30 -3.01 -6.92 1.73
CA SER A 30 -2.12 -5.83 1.28
C SER A 30 -0.64 -6.13 1.51
N VAL A 31 -0.29 -6.65 2.69
CA VAL A 31 1.10 -7.04 3.02
C VAL A 31 1.57 -8.23 2.19
N ALA A 32 0.71 -9.23 2.01
CA ALA A 32 1.00 -10.35 1.11
C ALA A 32 1.24 -9.83 -0.32
N ARG A 33 0.49 -8.81 -0.75
CA ARG A 33 0.70 -8.20 -2.06
C ARG A 33 2.03 -7.50 -2.21
N LEU A 34 2.40 -6.70 -1.22
CA LEU A 34 3.70 -6.05 -1.20
C LEU A 34 4.83 -7.08 -1.20
N THR A 35 4.68 -8.17 -0.45
CA THR A 35 5.68 -9.24 -0.36
C THR A 35 5.86 -9.94 -1.70
N ALA A 36 4.77 -10.22 -2.41
CA ALA A 36 4.82 -10.84 -3.73
C ALA A 36 5.55 -9.98 -4.78
N VAL A 37 5.42 -8.65 -4.71
CA VAL A 37 6.08 -7.73 -5.64
C VAL A 37 7.42 -7.20 -5.16
N GLN A 38 7.76 -7.39 -3.88
CA GLN A 38 9.03 -7.02 -3.27
C GLN A 38 10.29 -7.46 -4.03
N PRO A 39 10.35 -8.65 -4.67
CA PRO A 39 11.49 -9.04 -5.50
C PRO A 39 11.68 -8.15 -6.75
N LEU A 40 10.61 -7.54 -7.28
CA LEU A 40 10.68 -6.58 -8.39
C LEU A 40 11.10 -5.18 -7.92
N ILE A 41 11.02 -4.91 -6.63
CA ILE A 41 11.43 -3.63 -6.04
C ILE A 41 12.95 -3.67 -5.75
N PRO A 42 13.72 -2.67 -6.23
CA PRO A 42 15.13 -2.54 -5.90
C PRO A 42 15.36 -2.50 -4.39
N ALA A 43 16.41 -3.19 -3.89
CA ALA A 43 16.69 -3.31 -2.46
C ALA A 43 16.74 -1.95 -1.73
N THR A 44 17.35 -0.95 -2.36
CA THR A 44 17.46 0.43 -1.86
C THR A 44 16.10 1.11 -1.65
N LEU A 45 15.07 0.69 -2.38
CA LEU A 45 13.72 1.26 -2.27
C LEU A 45 12.79 0.45 -1.38
N ARG A 46 13.12 -0.79 -1.01
CA ARG A 46 12.25 -1.64 -0.18
C ARG A 46 11.92 -1.00 1.17
N GLY A 47 12.86 -0.30 1.79
CA GLY A 47 12.62 0.43 3.05
C GLY A 47 11.76 1.69 2.89
N ALA A 48 11.69 2.25 1.68
CA ALA A 48 10.94 3.46 1.36
C ALA A 48 9.53 3.19 0.83
N VAL A 49 9.15 1.91 0.65
CA VAL A 49 7.85 1.47 0.13
C VAL A 49 7.11 0.68 1.21
N LYS A 50 5.92 1.14 1.58
CA LYS A 50 5.07 0.52 2.60
C LYS A 50 3.71 0.15 2.01
N ALA A 51 3.17 -0.98 2.47
CA ALA A 51 1.85 -1.45 2.07
C ALA A 51 0.81 -0.50 2.66
N GLY A 52 0.06 0.18 1.80
CA GLY A 52 -1.04 1.04 2.22
C GLY A 52 -2.35 0.28 2.35
N PRO A 53 -3.44 0.99 2.65
CA PRO A 53 -4.77 0.40 2.68
C PRO A 53 -5.13 -0.22 1.33
N LEU A 54 -5.77 -1.39 1.40
CA LEU A 54 -6.33 -2.09 0.25
C LEU A 54 -7.83 -1.86 0.24
N ASP A 55 -8.29 -1.11 -0.76
CA ASP A 55 -9.70 -0.83 -0.99
C ASP A 55 -10.31 -1.87 -1.95
N ALA A 56 -11.63 -1.81 -2.14
CA ALA A 56 -12.36 -2.71 -3.03
C ALA A 56 -11.93 -2.59 -4.51
N THR A 57 -11.40 -1.44 -4.90
CA THR A 57 -11.07 -1.11 -6.31
C THR A 57 -9.64 -0.64 -6.52
N GLN A 58 -8.91 -0.35 -5.44
CA GLN A 58 -7.60 0.32 -5.49
C GLN A 58 -6.66 -0.29 -4.46
N TRP A 59 -5.37 -0.34 -4.79
CA TRP A 59 -4.33 -0.70 -3.82
C TRP A 59 -3.38 0.47 -3.64
N CYS A 60 -3.28 1.00 -2.43
CA CYS A 60 -2.44 2.16 -2.15
C CYS A 60 -1.05 1.70 -1.68
N LEU A 61 0.01 2.30 -2.23
CA LEU A 61 1.38 2.15 -1.75
C LEU A 61 1.84 3.48 -1.16
N LEU A 62 2.33 3.42 0.07
CA LEU A 62 2.87 4.55 0.80
C LEU A 62 4.37 4.63 0.52
N LEU A 63 4.85 5.82 0.16
CA LEU A 63 6.22 6.05 -0.25
C LEU A 63 6.84 7.15 0.59
N ASP A 64 8.05 6.93 1.09
CA ASP A 64 8.68 7.91 2.00
C ASP A 64 9.28 9.12 1.26
N ASN A 65 9.47 9.07 -0.06
CA ASN A 65 9.98 10.20 -0.83
C ASN A 65 9.52 10.21 -2.30
N ASN A 66 9.67 11.36 -2.95
CA ASN A 66 9.28 11.57 -4.35
C ASN A 66 10.14 10.79 -5.35
N ALA A 67 11.43 10.54 -5.08
CA ALA A 67 12.30 9.76 -5.95
C ALA A 67 11.87 8.28 -6.01
N ALA A 68 11.51 7.71 -4.86
CA ALA A 68 10.90 6.38 -4.75
C ALA A 68 9.59 6.34 -5.55
N ALA A 69 8.78 7.40 -5.49
CA ALA A 69 7.55 7.49 -6.28
C ALA A 69 7.78 7.59 -7.77
N ALA A 70 8.76 8.36 -8.23
CA ALA A 70 9.13 8.39 -9.64
C ALA A 70 9.58 7.00 -10.10
N LYS A 71 10.41 6.31 -9.32
CA LYS A 71 10.88 4.97 -9.68
C LYS A 71 9.76 3.92 -9.64
N MET A 72 8.87 3.99 -8.66
CA MET A 72 7.69 3.12 -8.59
C MET A 72 6.72 3.38 -9.74
N ARG A 73 6.58 4.62 -10.22
CA ARG A 73 5.83 4.93 -11.45
C ARG A 73 6.42 4.29 -12.70
N GLN A 74 7.75 4.20 -12.78
CA GLN A 74 8.41 3.50 -13.87
C GLN A 74 8.21 1.98 -13.79
N LEU A 75 8.12 1.43 -12.58
CA LEU A 75 7.97 -0.02 -12.34
C LEU A 75 6.50 -0.48 -12.25
N LEU A 76 5.56 0.45 -12.11
CA LEU A 76 4.11 0.24 -12.04
C LEU A 76 3.58 -0.79 -13.06
N PRO A 77 3.85 -0.65 -14.37
CA PRO A 77 3.35 -1.62 -15.36
C PRO A 77 3.91 -3.03 -15.15
N ALA A 78 5.16 -3.17 -14.71
CA ALA A 78 5.77 -4.47 -14.42
C ALA A 78 5.17 -5.10 -13.14
N LEU A 79 4.88 -4.27 -12.13
CA LEU A 79 4.20 -4.69 -10.89
C LEU A 79 2.78 -5.19 -11.22
N GLU A 80 2.00 -4.43 -11.99
CA GLU A 80 0.64 -4.79 -12.40
C GLU A 80 0.62 -6.09 -13.20
N ALA A 81 1.55 -6.27 -14.14
CA ALA A 81 1.68 -7.51 -14.89
C ALA A 81 1.97 -8.71 -13.97
N HIS A 82 2.87 -8.56 -13.00
CA HIS A 82 3.20 -9.62 -12.04
C HIS A 82 2.01 -9.98 -11.15
N LEU A 83 1.27 -8.97 -10.66
CA LEU A 83 0.06 -9.20 -9.88
C LEU A 83 -1.01 -9.94 -10.68
N ARG A 84 -1.17 -9.57 -11.95
CA ARG A 84 -2.08 -10.26 -12.87
C ARG A 84 -1.70 -11.72 -13.07
N THR A 85 -0.41 -12.03 -13.21
CA THR A 85 0.09 -13.42 -13.28
C THR A 85 -0.17 -14.19 -11.99
N LYS A 86 -0.19 -13.54 -10.83
CA LYS A 86 -0.52 -14.14 -9.53
C LYS A 86 -2.03 -14.30 -9.30
N GLY A 87 -2.87 -13.91 -10.26
CA GLY A 87 -4.34 -14.01 -10.15
C GLY A 87 -4.97 -12.89 -9.34
N TRP A 88 -4.24 -11.81 -9.05
CA TRP A 88 -4.82 -10.63 -8.43
C TRP A 88 -5.14 -9.62 -9.52
N GLU A 89 -6.42 -9.54 -9.88
CA GLU A 89 -6.92 -8.49 -10.77
C GLU A 89 -6.39 -7.13 -10.29
N SER A 90 -5.68 -6.45 -11.19
CA SER A 90 -4.94 -5.22 -10.90
C SER A 90 -5.94 -4.10 -10.59
N ARG A 91 -6.37 -4.05 -9.34
CA ARG A 91 -6.95 -2.86 -8.70
C ARG A 91 -5.99 -1.70 -8.95
N ALA A 92 -6.52 -0.54 -9.33
CA ALA A 92 -5.70 0.62 -9.66
C ALA A 92 -4.67 0.88 -8.54
N ILE A 93 -3.38 0.79 -8.87
CA ILE A 93 -2.31 0.99 -7.89
C ILE A 93 -2.11 2.49 -7.71
N ARG A 94 -2.47 3.00 -6.53
CA ARG A 94 -2.29 4.41 -6.18
C ARG A 94 -0.99 4.57 -5.39
N LEU A 95 -0.12 5.46 -5.86
CA LEU A 95 1.10 5.81 -5.14
C LEU A 95 0.87 7.09 -4.32
N LYS A 96 1.09 7.02 -3.02
CA LYS A 96 0.99 8.17 -2.11
C LYS A 96 2.34 8.42 -1.45
N VAL A 97 2.93 9.57 -1.75
CA VAL A 97 4.13 10.04 -1.03
C VAL A 97 3.68 10.60 0.30
N GLN A 98 4.28 10.11 1.38
CA GLN A 98 4.16 10.71 2.70
C GLN A 98 4.97 12.01 2.62
N ASP A 99 4.29 13.14 2.48
CA ASP A 99 4.94 14.44 2.62
C ASP A 99 5.42 14.50 4.06
N SER A 100 6.73 14.43 4.25
CA SER A 100 7.39 14.60 5.55
C SER A 100 7.27 16.06 6.01
N ARG A 101 6.05 16.60 6.09
CA ARG A 101 5.74 17.82 6.83
C ARG A 101 5.16 17.44 8.18
N ALA A 102 6.04 16.89 9.00
CA ALA A 102 5.91 16.89 10.43
C ALA A 102 7.32 17.02 11.00
N ARG A 103 7.83 18.25 10.99
CA ARG A 103 8.84 18.68 11.94
C ARG A 103 8.41 20.03 12.48
#